data_AF-A0A0D3JNE3-F1
#
_entry.id   AF-A0A0D3JNE3-F1
#
_cell.length_a   1.000
_cell.length_b   1.000
_cell.length_c   1.000
_cell.angle_alpha   90.00
_cell.angle_beta   90.00
_cell.angle_gamma   90.00
#
_symmetry.space_group_name_H-M   'P 1'
#
loop_
_entity.id
_entity.type
_entity.pdbx_description
1 polymer ?
#
loop_
_entity_poly.entity_id
_entity_poly.type
_entity_poly.pdbx_seq_one_letter_code
_entity_poly.pdbx_strand_id
1 'polypeptide(L)'
;MLHDALARVGVEGGAVLAECLHAAYDATLRPHQDPFTRRVVAAAIWAAPSRADFLARLGSHREGVEAAVVEMAARMETALRDVHALLHEAGVLGAEPLPLPERGD
;
A
#
# COMPACT_ATOMS: atom_id res chain seq x y z
N MET A 1 3.14 5.08 -3.40
CA MET A 1 2.49 5.14 -2.06
C MET A 1 1.60 3.92 -1.85
N LEU A 2 1.12 3.65 -0.62
CA LEU A 2 0.28 2.47 -0.32
C LEU A 2 -1.00 2.41 -1.20
N HIS A 3 -1.58 3.58 -1.51
CA HIS A 3 -2.74 3.67 -2.42
C HIS A 3 -2.41 3.19 -3.83
N ASP A 4 -1.25 3.55 -4.39
CA ASP A 4 -0.81 3.08 -5.71
C ASP A 4 -0.64 1.56 -5.74
N ALA A 5 -0.07 1.01 -4.67
CA ALA A 5 0.14 -0.43 -4.57
C ALA A 5 -1.20 -1.18 -4.50
N LEU A 6 -2.18 -0.68 -3.72
CA LEU A 6 -3.51 -1.26 -3.64
C LEU A 6 -4.30 -1.09 -4.95
N ALA A 7 -4.18 0.06 -5.62
CA ALA A 7 -4.79 0.31 -6.92
C ALA A 7 -4.23 -0.64 -7.99
N ARG A 8 -2.92 -0.92 -7.97
CA ARG A 8 -2.27 -1.89 -8.90
C ARG A 8 -2.69 -3.33 -8.65
N VAL A 9 -3.06 -3.68 -7.42
CA VAL A 9 -3.66 -4.99 -7.11
C VAL A 9 -5.06 -5.10 -7.72
N GLY A 10 -5.78 -4.00 -7.94
CA GLY A 10 -7.14 -3.98 -8.50
C GLY A 10 -7.25 -4.16 -10.01
N VAL A 11 -6.16 -4.24 -10.78
CA VAL A 11 -6.20 -4.30 -12.26
C VAL A 11 -5.89 -5.72 -12.79
N GLU A 12 -6.73 -6.26 -13.67
CA GLU A 12 -6.46 -7.53 -14.39
C GLU A 12 -5.18 -7.41 -15.25
N GLY A 13 -4.26 -8.37 -15.11
CA GLY A 13 -2.94 -8.33 -15.75
C GLY A 13 -1.87 -7.50 -15.02
N GLY A 14 -2.20 -6.95 -13.84
CA GLY A 14 -1.27 -6.16 -13.00
C GLY A 14 -0.12 -6.98 -12.39
N ALA A 15 0.90 -6.24 -11.94
CA ALA A 15 2.11 -6.74 -11.27
C ALA A 15 1.83 -7.83 -10.22
N VAL A 16 2.77 -8.75 -10.02
CA VAL A 16 2.64 -9.84 -9.05
C VAL A 16 2.37 -9.23 -7.67
N LEU A 17 1.41 -9.77 -6.89
CA LEU A 17 1.03 -9.20 -5.58
C LEU A 17 2.27 -8.97 -4.68
N ALA A 18 3.23 -9.88 -4.74
CA ALA A 18 4.52 -9.74 -4.06
C ALA A 18 5.30 -8.48 -4.47
N GLU A 19 5.32 -8.12 -5.76
CA GLU A 19 5.95 -6.89 -6.26
C GLU A 19 5.22 -5.64 -5.74
N CYS A 20 3.89 -5.65 -5.74
CA CYS A 20 3.08 -4.57 -5.17
C CYS A 20 3.37 -4.38 -3.67
N LEU A 21 3.43 -5.48 -2.91
CA LEU A 21 3.77 -5.45 -1.49
C LEU A 21 5.21 -4.99 -1.24
N HIS A 22 6.16 -5.43 -2.06
CA HIS A 22 7.56 -5.00 -1.97
C HIS A 22 7.70 -3.49 -2.19
N ALA A 23 7.09 -2.96 -3.25
CA ALA A 23 7.10 -1.54 -3.56
C ALA A 23 6.43 -0.70 -2.45
N ALA A 24 5.28 -1.16 -1.92
CA ALA A 24 4.61 -0.49 -0.82
C ALA A 24 5.47 -0.46 0.45
N TYR A 25 6.08 -1.60 0.78
CA TYR A 25 6.94 -1.75 1.95
C TYR A 25 8.18 -0.86 1.88
N ASP A 26 8.85 -0.82 0.72
CA ASP A 26 10.03 0.00 0.48
C ASP A 26 9.76 1.49 0.65
N ALA A 27 8.60 1.96 0.17
CA ALA A 27 8.20 3.36 0.24
C ALA A 27 7.65 3.79 1.61
N THR A 28 7.37 2.86 2.52
CA THR A 28 6.66 3.19 3.79
C THR A 28 7.43 2.71 5.02
N LEU A 29 7.43 1.41 5.30
CA LEU A 29 7.91 0.87 6.58
C LEU A 29 9.41 0.58 6.57
N ARG A 30 9.99 0.19 5.43
CA ARG A 30 11.39 -0.23 5.34
C ARG A 30 12.38 0.79 5.91
N PRO A 31 12.27 2.11 5.66
CA PRO A 31 13.21 3.09 6.20
C PRO A 31 13.24 3.13 7.73
N HIS A 32 12.13 2.79 8.38
CA HIS A 32 11.94 2.91 9.83
C HIS A 32 12.22 1.62 10.61
N GLN A 33 12.58 0.53 9.93
CA GLN A 33 12.84 -0.77 10.54
C GLN A 33 14.33 -1.10 10.57
N ASP A 34 14.75 -1.85 11.58
CA ASP A 34 16.11 -2.37 11.69
C ASP A 34 16.38 -3.49 10.66
N PRO A 35 17.66 -3.82 10.37
CA PRO A 35 18.01 -4.81 9.36
C PRO A 35 17.43 -6.22 9.56
N PHE A 36 17.22 -6.66 10.80
CA PHE A 36 16.63 -7.97 11.06
C PHE A 36 15.15 -7.98 10.69
N THR A 37 14.40 -6.98 11.14
CA THR A 37 12.98 -6.82 10.80
C THR A 37 12.79 -6.72 9.29
N ARG A 38 13.66 -6.00 8.58
CA ARG A 38 13.62 -5.91 7.11
C ARG A 38 13.70 -7.26 6.42
N ARG A 39 14.54 -8.18 6.92
CA ARG A 39 14.70 -9.53 6.36
C ARG A 39 13.47 -10.39 6.60
N VAL A 40 12.88 -10.30 7.79
CA VAL A 40 11.65 -11.03 8.14
C VAL A 40 10.50 -10.60 7.23
N VAL A 41 10.32 -9.29 7.03
CA VAL A 41 9.26 -8.76 6.15
C VAL A 41 9.50 -9.16 4.69
N ALA A 42 10.74 -9.08 4.19
CA ALA A 42 11.05 -9.50 2.82
C ALA A 42 10.71 -10.99 2.59
N ALA A 43 10.99 -11.87 3.56
CA ALA A 43 10.61 -13.27 3.49
C ALA A 43 9.09 -13.47 3.51
N ALA A 44 8.36 -12.69 4.31
CA ALA A 44 6.90 -12.73 4.34
C ALA A 44 6.27 -12.26 3.01
N ILE A 45 6.83 -11.22 2.38
CA ILE A 45 6.40 -10.75 1.05
C ILE A 45 6.62 -11.82 -0.01
N TRP A 46 7.72 -12.57 0.07
CA TRP A 46 7.97 -13.68 -0.86
C TRP A 46 6.97 -14.82 -0.69
N ALA A 47 6.48 -15.04 0.52
CA ALA A 47 5.42 -16.01 0.84
C ALA A 47 4.00 -15.47 0.60
N ALA A 48 3.85 -14.29 -0.02
CA ALA A 48 2.55 -13.70 -0.28
C ALA A 48 1.70 -14.62 -1.20
N PRO A 49 0.37 -14.69 -0.97
CA PRO A 49 -0.51 -15.48 -1.82
C PRO A 49 -0.56 -14.93 -3.25
N SER A 50 -1.11 -15.71 -4.17
CA SER A 50 -1.46 -15.19 -5.50
C SER A 50 -2.52 -14.09 -5.36
N ARG A 51 -2.62 -13.19 -6.36
CA ARG A 51 -3.68 -12.18 -6.43
C ARG A 51 -5.08 -12.82 -6.35
N ALA A 52 -5.28 -13.93 -7.06
CA ALA A 52 -6.55 -14.65 -7.06
C ALA A 52 -6.89 -15.21 -5.67
N ASP A 53 -5.92 -15.82 -4.99
CA ASP A 53 -6.11 -16.35 -3.64
C ASP A 53 -6.34 -15.24 -2.61
N PHE A 54 -5.65 -14.11 -2.75
CA PHE A 54 -5.86 -12.93 -1.92
C PHE A 54 -7.29 -12.40 -2.05
N LEU A 55 -7.78 -12.19 -3.28
CA LEU A 55 -9.14 -11.71 -3.53
C LEU A 55 -10.19 -12.72 -3.07
N ALA A 56 -9.97 -14.02 -3.29
CA ALA A 56 -10.88 -15.07 -2.82
C ALA A 56 -11.01 -15.10 -1.29
N ARG A 57 -9.94 -14.79 -0.56
CA ARG A 57 -9.96 -14.69 0.92
C ARG A 57 -10.68 -13.44 1.43
N LEU A 58 -10.79 -12.38 0.63
CA LEU A 58 -11.48 -11.14 1.01
C LEU A 58 -13.01 -11.22 0.91
N GLY A 59 -13.55 -12.13 0.09
CA GLY A 59 -15.00 -12.34 -0.01
C GLY A 59 -15.40 -13.15 -1.24
N SER A 60 -16.43 -13.99 -1.09
CA SER A 60 -16.82 -15.06 -2.03
C SER A 60 -17.54 -14.61 -3.33
N HIS A 61 -17.57 -13.33 -3.64
CA HIS A 61 -18.05 -12.81 -4.92
C HIS A 61 -16.98 -11.97 -5.57
N ARG A 62 -16.33 -12.55 -6.59
CA ARG A 62 -15.28 -11.94 -7.41
C ARG A 62 -15.71 -10.58 -8.00
N GLU A 63 -17.01 -10.41 -8.21
CA GLU A 63 -17.61 -9.16 -8.65
C GLU A 63 -17.62 -8.12 -7.52
N GLY A 64 -16.86 -7.05 -7.71
CA GLY A 64 -16.90 -5.87 -6.86
C GLY A 64 -15.85 -5.82 -5.74
N VAL A 65 -15.15 -6.91 -5.41
CA VAL A 65 -14.07 -6.87 -4.39
C VAL A 65 -12.93 -5.95 -4.83
N GLU A 66 -12.56 -5.97 -6.11
CA GLU A 66 -11.52 -5.08 -6.64
C GLU A 66 -11.95 -3.60 -6.53
N ALA A 67 -13.19 -3.30 -6.91
CA ALA A 67 -13.76 -1.95 -6.78
C ALA A 67 -13.84 -1.51 -5.31
N ALA A 68 -14.20 -2.41 -4.40
CA ALA A 68 -14.25 -2.13 -2.97
C ALA A 68 -12.85 -1.87 -2.38
N VAL A 69 -11.83 -2.60 -2.83
CA VAL A 69 -10.43 -2.36 -2.43
C VAL A 69 -9.95 -0.99 -2.93
N VAL A 70 -10.29 -0.63 -4.17
CA VAL A 70 -9.96 0.68 -4.74
C VAL A 70 -10.68 1.81 -4.00
N GLU A 71 -11.98 1.67 -3.75
CA GLU A 71 -12.77 2.66 -3.00
C GLU A 71 -12.26 2.82 -1.57
N MET A 72 -11.95 1.72 -0.89
CA MET A 72 -11.34 1.74 0.43
C MET A 72 -10.01 2.49 0.43
N ALA A 73 -9.13 2.21 -0.54
CA ALA A 73 -7.85 2.90 -0.68
C ALA A 73 -8.03 4.41 -0.89
N ALA A 74 -8.97 4.82 -1.74
CA ALA A 74 -9.29 6.23 -1.99
C ALA A 74 -9.84 6.92 -0.73
N ARG A 75 -10.72 6.26 0.02
CA ARG A 75 -11.26 6.80 1.28
C ARG A 75 -10.19 6.97 2.36
N MET A 76 -9.26 6.02 2.44
CA MET A 76 -8.17 6.08 3.41
C MET A 76 -7.13 7.14 3.04
N GLU A 77 -6.97 7.46 1.75
CA GLU A 77 -5.99 8.44 1.28
C GLU A 77 -6.16 9.82 1.94
N THR A 78 -7.40 10.35 1.97
CA THR A 78 -7.68 11.65 2.59
C THR A 78 -7.35 11.63 4.08
N ALA A 79 -7.85 10.64 4.82
CA ALA A 79 -7.60 10.54 6.26
C ALA A 79 -6.11 10.36 6.59
N LEU A 80 -5.39 9.55 5.82
CA LEU A 80 -3.95 9.34 6.02
C LEU A 80 -3.14 10.60 5.69
N ARG A 81 -3.55 11.38 4.69
CA ARG A 81 -2.93 12.66 4.36
C ARG A 81 -3.10 13.67 5.50
N ASP A 82 -4.31 13.79 6.03
CA ASP A 82 -4.60 14.73 7.13
C ASP A 82 -3.82 14.36 8.40
N VAL A 83 -3.77 13.06 8.74
CA VAL A 83 -2.97 12.57 9.86
C VAL A 83 -1.48 12.82 9.63
N HIS A 84 -0.97 12.58 8.43
CA HIS A 84 0.44 12.84 8.12
C HIS A 84 0.79 14.33 8.24
N ALA A 85 -0.06 15.22 7.73
CA ALA A 85 0.12 16.66 7.86
C ALA A 85 0.15 17.09 9.33
N LEU A 86 -0.79 16.60 10.14
CA LEU A 86 -0.86 16.89 11.58
C LEU A 86 0.38 16.40 12.32
N LEU A 87 0.87 15.20 12.03
CA LEU A 87 2.08 14.66 12.66
C LEU A 87 3.36 15.40 12.22
N HIS A 88 3.39 15.92 10.99
CA HIS A 88 4.47 16.76 10.49
C HIS A 88 4.46 18.14 11.17
N GLU A 89 3.30 18.79 11.26
CA GLU A 89 3.14 20.08 11.98
C GLU A 89 3.48 19.96 13.47
N ALA A 90 3.14 18.84 14.09
CA ALA A 90 3.50 18.54 15.48
C ALA A 90 4.99 18.23 15.69
N GLY A 91 5.81 18.21 14.63
CA GLY A 91 7.24 17.90 14.69
C GLY A 91 7.55 16.44 15.06
N VAL A 92 6.58 15.54 14.93
CA VAL A 92 6.71 14.11 15.28
C VAL A 92 7.37 13.32 14.14
N LEU A 93 7.16 13.74 12.89
CA LEU A 93 7.81 13.14 11.72
C LEU A 93 9.07 13.93 11.34
N GLY A 94 10.22 13.23 11.25
CA GLY A 94 11.45 13.79 10.71
C GLY A 94 11.34 13.93 9.19
N ALA A 95 11.33 15.18 8.72
CA ALA A 95 11.20 15.66 7.33
C ALA A 95 11.49 14.65 6.19
N GLU A 96 10.47 14.26 5.43
CA GLU A 96 10.00 14.95 4.20
C GLU A 96 8.49 14.68 4.01
N PRO A 97 7.71 15.65 3.48
CA PRO A 97 6.31 15.44 3.17
C PRO A 97 6.14 14.35 2.09
N LEU A 98 5.08 13.53 2.21
CA LEU A 98 4.75 12.53 1.19
C LEU A 98 4.65 13.21 -0.19
N PRO A 99 5.33 12.68 -1.23
CA PRO A 99 5.25 13.27 -2.56
C PRO A 99 3.80 13.28 -3.04
N LEU A 100 3.34 14.46 -3.49
CA LEU A 100 2.04 14.61 -4.13
C LEU A 100 2.10 13.92 -5.50
N PRO A 101 1.09 13.11 -5.90
CA PRO A 101 0.99 12.68 -7.28
C PRO A 101 0.80 13.93 -8.15
N GLU A 102 1.55 14.02 -9.26
CA GLU A 102 1.27 15.04 -10.26
C GLU A 102 -0.17 14.86 -10.73
N ARG A 103 -0.98 15.91 -10.58
CA ARG A 103 -2.29 15.94 -11.22
C ARG A 103 -2.01 15.93 -12.71
N GLY A 104 -2.26 14.79 -13.35
CA GLY A 104 -2.34 14.74 -14.81
C GLY A 104 -3.48 15.65 -15.24
N ASP A 105 -3.13 16.70 -15.97
CA ASP A 105 -4.06 17.53 -16.74
C ASP A 105 -4.73 16.73 -17.87
#